data_AF-A0A7C7WJJ4-F1
#
_entry.id   AF-A0A7C7WJJ4-F1
#
_cell.length_a   1.000
_cell.length_b   1.000
_cell.length_c   1.000
_cell.angle_alpha   90.00
_cell.angle_beta   90.00
_cell.angle_gamma   90.00
#
_symmetry.space_group_name_H-M   'P 1'
#
loop_
_entity.id
_entity.type
_entity.pdbx_description
1 polymer ?
#
loop_
_entity_poly.entity_id
_entity_poly.type
_entity_poly.pdbx_seq_one_letter_code
_entity_poly.pdbx_strand_id
1 'polypeptide(L)'
;MGRTSEELEDLLDGDLANQHMGTVALGIRNVLCVPLRLVRYVESAESTTEDRRIGVLYLDSREKGTLLDDGTRQTLDALAAEAAVAIDNAQLYRDALEKARLDQEMATAAQIQQALLPTRNRAGAFFDAAAEIVESGGKLVSSVSCVRCGEARGS
;
A
#
# COMPACT_ATOMS: atom_id res chain seq x y z
N MET A 1 -5.63 -29.72 -5.23
CA MET A 1 -4.57 -29.97 -4.23
C MET A 1 -3.24 -29.79 -4.93
N GLY A 2 -2.78 -28.54 -4.96
CA GLY A 2 -1.59 -28.12 -5.70
C GLY A 2 -0.32 -28.50 -4.93
N ARG A 3 0.68 -28.95 -5.68
CA ARG A 3 2.01 -29.38 -5.23
C ARG A 3 2.59 -28.35 -4.24
N THR A 4 2.65 -28.71 -2.96
CA THR A 4 3.32 -27.94 -1.92
C THR A 4 4.81 -28.26 -2.00
N SER A 5 5.65 -27.23 -2.18
CA SER A 5 7.13 -27.27 -2.32
C SER A 5 7.71 -28.04 -3.54
N GLU A 6 7.97 -27.25 -4.59
CA GLU A 6 9.08 -27.42 -5.54
C GLU A 6 10.27 -26.66 -4.90
N GLU A 7 11.43 -27.18 -4.56
CA GLU A 7 12.11 -28.45 -4.74
C GLU A 7 12.77 -28.78 -3.39
N LEU A 8 12.92 -30.06 -3.10
CA LEU A 8 13.66 -30.53 -1.94
C LEU A 8 14.46 -31.76 -2.39
N GLU A 9 15.52 -31.50 -3.14
CA GLU A 9 16.45 -32.50 -3.64
C GLU A 9 17.89 -32.13 -3.24
N ASP A 10 18.69 -33.15 -2.94
CA ASP A 10 20.14 -32.98 -2.72
C ASP A 10 20.76 -32.59 -4.07
N LEU A 11 21.29 -31.37 -4.12
CA LEU A 11 21.85 -30.76 -5.32
C LEU A 11 23.09 -31.52 -5.84
N LEU A 12 23.62 -32.47 -5.05
CA LEU A 12 24.71 -33.37 -5.42
C LEU A 12 24.26 -34.74 -5.93
N ASP A 13 22.97 -35.08 -5.85
CA ASP A 13 22.46 -36.36 -6.36
C ASP A 13 22.12 -36.25 -7.86
N GLY A 14 22.69 -37.17 -8.66
CA GLY A 14 22.36 -37.31 -10.08
C GLY A 14 22.80 -36.17 -11.01
N ASP A 15 22.00 -35.88 -12.03
CA ASP A 15 22.32 -34.95 -13.13
C ASP A 15 22.18 -33.46 -12.72
N LEU A 16 21.67 -33.19 -11.51
CA LEU A 16 21.45 -31.85 -10.95
C LEU A 16 22.75 -31.14 -10.55
N ALA A 17 23.78 -31.90 -10.19
CA ALA A 17 25.10 -31.38 -9.84
C ALA A 17 25.78 -30.66 -11.02
N ASN A 18 25.55 -31.16 -12.24
CA ASN A 18 26.06 -30.55 -13.47
C ASN A 18 25.31 -29.25 -13.83
N GLN A 19 24.03 -29.15 -13.45
CA GLN A 19 23.17 -27.99 -13.72
C GLN A 19 23.35 -26.86 -12.69
N HIS A 20 23.81 -27.19 -11.48
CA HIS A 20 23.97 -26.24 -10.37
C HIS A 20 25.42 -26.09 -9.89
N MET A 21 26.38 -26.15 -10.82
CA MET A 21 27.83 -26.09 -10.52
C MET A 21 28.23 -24.90 -9.62
N GLY A 22 27.60 -23.74 -9.79
CA GLY A 22 27.87 -22.54 -8.98
C GLY A 22 27.38 -22.64 -7.53
N THR A 23 26.20 -23.22 -7.33
CA THR A 23 25.61 -23.46 -6.00
C THR A 23 26.35 -24.57 -5.25
N VAL A 24 26.73 -25.63 -5.98
CA VAL A 24 27.57 -26.73 -5.48
C VAL A 24 28.97 -26.24 -5.10
N ALA A 25 29.57 -25.34 -5.88
CA ALA A 25 30.88 -24.75 -5.57
C ALA A 25 30.88 -23.91 -4.27
N LEU A 26 29.72 -23.36 -3.87
CA LEU A 26 29.53 -22.67 -2.59
C LEU A 26 29.36 -23.64 -1.40
N GLY A 27 29.39 -24.95 -1.66
CA GLY A 27 29.21 -26.00 -0.66
C GLY A 27 27.75 -26.19 -0.22
N ILE A 28 26.80 -25.61 -0.96
CA ILE A 28 25.36 -25.78 -0.69
C ILE A 28 24.93 -27.15 -1.22
N ARG A 29 24.31 -27.93 -0.36
CA ARG A 29 23.83 -29.28 -0.66
C ARG A 29 22.33 -29.34 -0.88
N ASN A 30 21.56 -28.55 -0.14
CA ASN A 30 20.12 -28.55 -0.23
C ASN A 30 19.61 -27.12 -0.34
N VAL A 31 18.63 -26.90 -1.22
CA VAL A 31 17.91 -25.63 -1.35
C VAL A 31 16.42 -25.95 -1.19
N LEU A 32 15.73 -25.09 -0.44
CA LEU A 32 14.29 -25.18 -0.23
C LEU A 32 13.65 -23.82 -0.45
N CYS A 33 12.59 -23.83 -1.26
CA CYS A 33 11.77 -22.68 -1.56
C CYS A 33 10.35 -22.92 -1.06
N VAL A 34 9.90 -22.09 -0.12
CA VAL A 34 8.51 -22.15 0.39
C VAL A 34 7.78 -20.87 0.00
N PRO A 35 6.68 -20.94 -0.77
CA PRO A 35 5.97 -19.75 -1.20
C PRO A 35 5.28 -19.05 -0.03
N LEU A 36 5.43 -17.73 0.06
CA LEU A 36 4.68 -16.88 0.99
C LEU A 36 3.29 -16.64 0.41
N ARG A 37 2.33 -17.45 0.86
CA ARG A 37 0.95 -17.48 0.37
C ARG A 37 0.05 -16.71 1.32
N LEU A 38 -0.64 -15.70 0.79
CA LEU A 38 -1.59 -14.92 1.53
C LEU A 38 -3.01 -15.33 1.13
N VAL A 39 -3.76 -15.84 2.10
CA VAL A 39 -5.18 -16.19 1.95
C VAL A 39 -6.00 -15.08 2.58
N ARG A 40 -6.67 -14.26 1.77
CA ARG A 40 -7.61 -13.25 2.27
C ARG A 40 -9.02 -13.83 2.24
N TYR A 41 -9.71 -13.77 3.38
CA TYR A 41 -11.16 -13.89 3.40
C TYR A 41 -11.74 -12.51 3.12
N VAL A 42 -12.21 -12.29 1.88
CA VAL A 42 -12.93 -11.06 1.55
C VAL A 42 -14.42 -11.37 1.71
N GLU A 43 -15.12 -10.65 2.58
CA GLU A 43 -16.59 -10.78 2.75
C GLU A 43 -17.39 -10.17 1.58
N SER A 44 -16.81 -10.10 0.38
CA SER A 44 -17.51 -9.65 -0.82
C SER A 44 -17.94 -10.87 -1.62
N ALA A 45 -19.24 -11.00 -1.89
CA ALA A 45 -19.90 -12.16 -2.48
C ALA A 45 -19.38 -12.60 -3.88
N GLU A 46 -18.41 -11.88 -4.46
CA GLU A 46 -17.84 -12.15 -5.78
C GLU A 46 -16.31 -12.38 -5.76
N SER A 47 -15.64 -12.31 -4.60
CA SER A 47 -14.20 -12.58 -4.55
C SER A 47 -13.96 -14.08 -4.38
N THR A 48 -13.50 -14.74 -5.44
CA THR A 48 -12.82 -16.03 -5.28
C THR A 48 -11.73 -15.89 -4.23
N THR A 49 -11.58 -16.88 -3.34
CA THR A 49 -10.47 -16.95 -2.39
C THR A 49 -9.17 -17.05 -3.18
N GLU A 50 -8.61 -15.91 -3.57
CA GLU A 50 -7.37 -15.86 -4.33
C GLU A 50 -6.22 -16.02 -3.36
N ASP A 51 -5.62 -17.19 -3.44
CA ASP A 51 -4.32 -17.45 -2.87
C ASP A 51 -3.27 -16.59 -3.59
N ARG A 52 -2.93 -15.46 -2.97
CA ARG A 52 -1.98 -14.51 -3.52
C ARG A 52 -0.58 -14.84 -3.02
N ARG A 53 0.32 -15.24 -3.92
CA ARG A 53 1.74 -15.38 -3.62
C ARG A 53 2.39 -14.00 -3.55
N ILE A 54 2.90 -13.62 -2.39
CA ILE A 54 3.56 -12.32 -2.16
C ILE A 54 5.09 -12.44 -2.19
N GLY A 55 5.64 -13.65 -2.17
CA GLY A 55 7.08 -13.90 -2.19
C GLY A 55 7.44 -15.37 -2.00
N VAL A 56 8.72 -15.62 -1.72
CA VAL A 56 9.27 -16.94 -1.43
C VAL A 56 10.24 -16.86 -0.25
N LEU A 57 10.15 -17.81 0.68
CA LEU A 57 11.13 -18.07 1.71
C LEU A 57 12.19 -19.01 1.14
N TYR A 58 13.42 -18.52 1.03
CA TYR A 58 14.58 -19.28 0.55
C TYR A 58 15.42 -19.77 1.73
N LEU A 59 15.76 -21.05 1.71
CA LEU A 59 16.59 -21.70 2.71
C LEU A 59 17.61 -22.60 2.01
N ASP A 60 18.87 -22.51 2.40
CA ASP A 60 19.93 -23.39 1.93
C ASP A 60 20.68 -24.06 3.10
N SER A 61 21.11 -25.30 2.89
CA SER A 61 21.91 -26.05 3.87
C SER A 61 23.11 -26.72 3.20
N ARG A 62 24.22 -26.77 3.95
CA ARG A 62 25.44 -27.49 3.59
C ARG A 62 25.48 -28.91 4.16
N GLU A 63 24.54 -29.25 5.04
CA GLU A 63 24.46 -30.56 5.69
C GLU A 63 23.46 -31.47 4.97
N LYS A 64 23.76 -32.77 4.93
CA LYS A 64 22.89 -33.77 4.33
C LYS A 64 21.74 -34.10 5.29
N GLY A 65 20.50 -34.02 4.83
CA GLY A 65 19.35 -34.66 5.49
C GLY A 65 18.55 -33.81 6.48
N THR A 66 19.01 -32.64 6.93
CA THR A 66 18.28 -31.83 7.93
C THR A 66 17.06 -31.09 7.37
N LEU A 67 17.09 -30.69 6.10
CA LEU A 67 15.95 -30.02 5.45
C LEU A 67 14.94 -31.00 4.82
N LEU A 68 15.28 -32.30 4.78
CA LEU A 68 14.51 -33.37 4.13
C LEU A 68 13.45 -34.01 5.04
N ASP A 69 13.42 -33.64 6.33
CA ASP A 69 12.44 -34.17 7.28
C ASP A 69 11.05 -33.53 7.08
N ASP A 70 10.00 -34.36 7.13
CA ASP A 70 8.61 -33.92 6.97
C ASP A 70 8.19 -32.94 8.08
N GLY A 71 8.70 -33.13 9.31
CA GLY A 71 8.45 -32.23 10.43
C GLY A 71 9.07 -30.84 10.21
N THR A 72 10.30 -30.81 9.69
CA THR A 72 10.94 -29.56 9.27
C THR A 72 10.15 -28.87 8.16
N ARG A 73 9.71 -29.60 7.13
CA ARG A 73 8.89 -29.06 6.03
C ARG A 73 7.59 -28.43 6.54
N GLN A 74 6.86 -29.13 7.41
CA GLN A 74 5.61 -28.61 7.97
C GLN A 74 5.84 -27.35 8.82
N THR A 75 6.94 -27.31 9.58
CA THR A 75 7.32 -26.13 10.38
C THR A 75 7.63 -24.93 9.47
N LEU A 76 8.32 -25.17 8.35
CA LEU A 76 8.65 -24.13 7.38
C LEU A 76 7.44 -23.63 6.60
N ASP A 77 6.49 -24.50 6.26
CA ASP A 77 5.20 -24.11 5.67
C ASP A 77 4.41 -23.22 6.64
N ALA A 78 4.37 -23.57 7.93
CA ALA A 78 3.72 -22.76 8.95
C ALA A 78 4.40 -21.40 9.13
N LEU A 79 5.74 -21.38 9.18
CA LEU A 79 6.53 -20.15 9.25
C LEU A 79 6.30 -19.25 8.03
N ALA A 80 6.26 -19.84 6.83
CA ALA A 80 6.00 -19.10 5.60
C ALA A 80 4.60 -18.49 5.58
N ALA A 81 3.59 -19.20 6.10
CA ALA A 81 2.24 -18.66 6.25
C ALA A 81 2.18 -17.47 7.22
N GLU A 82 2.83 -17.59 8.38
CA GLU A 82 2.88 -16.50 9.36
C GLU A 82 3.68 -15.30 8.85
N ALA A 83 4.83 -15.54 8.22
CA ALA A 83 5.63 -14.49 7.58
C ALA A 83 4.83 -13.76 6.49
N ALA A 84 4.03 -14.48 5.70
CA ALA A 84 3.20 -13.87 4.67
C ALA A 84 2.20 -12.86 5.27
N VAL A 85 1.54 -13.24 6.37
CA VAL A 85 0.61 -12.37 7.10
C VAL A 85 1.33 -11.17 7.71
N ALA A 86 2.48 -11.38 8.35
CA ALA A 86 3.25 -10.32 8.98
C ALA A 86 3.73 -9.27 7.95
N ILE A 87 4.20 -9.72 6.78
CA ILE A 87 4.62 -8.83 5.69
C ILE A 87 3.44 -8.02 5.16
N ASP A 88 2.29 -8.65 4.96
CA ASP A 88 1.08 -7.96 4.51
C ASP A 88 0.62 -6.91 5.52
N ASN A 89 0.60 -7.25 6.82
CA ASN A 89 0.27 -6.31 7.89
C ASN A 89 1.22 -5.11 7.92
N ALA A 90 2.53 -5.35 7.74
CA ALA A 90 3.52 -4.27 7.70
C ALA A 90 3.33 -3.36 6.48
N GLN A 91 2.90 -3.90 5.33
CA GLN A 91 2.54 -3.11 4.15
C GLN A 91 1.29 -2.27 4.41
N LEU A 92 0.20 -2.89 4.88
CA LEU A 92 -1.05 -2.21 5.20
C LEU A 92 -0.86 -1.10 6.23
N TYR A 93 -0.03 -1.33 7.25
CA TYR A 93 0.27 -0.32 8.26
C TYR A 93 1.02 0.88 7.68
N ARG A 94 2.00 0.66 6.80
CA ARG A 94 2.71 1.75 6.12
C ARG A 94 1.77 2.56 5.22
N ASP A 95 0.90 1.88 4.47
CA ASP A 95 -0.05 2.53 3.58
C ASP A 95 -1.07 3.37 4.37
N ALA A 96 -1.53 2.86 5.51
CA ALA A 96 -2.41 3.60 6.43
C ALA A 96 -1.73 4.85 7.01
N LEU A 97 -0.46 4.74 7.40
CA LEU A 97 0.32 5.88 7.89
C LEU A 97 0.53 6.94 6.81
N GLU A 98 0.87 6.54 5.59
CA GLU A 98 1.06 7.50 4.50
C GLU A 98 -0.26 8.19 4.13
N LYS A 99 -1.36 7.45 4.09
CA LYS A 99 -2.69 8.03 3.88
C LYS A 99 -3.04 9.05 4.97
N ALA A 100 -2.84 8.72 6.23
CA ALA A 100 -3.09 9.64 7.34
C ALA A 100 -2.20 10.90 7.26
N ARG A 101 -0.95 10.75 6.84
CA ARG A 101 -0.01 11.86 6.63
C ARG A 101 -0.53 12.80 5.53
N LEU A 102 -0.93 12.26 4.38
CA LEU A 102 -1.46 13.02 3.25
C LEU A 102 -2.78 13.71 3.61
N ASP A 103 -3.69 13.02 4.31
CA ASP A 103 -4.95 13.59 4.77
C ASP A 103 -4.72 14.79 5.71
N GLN A 104 -3.73 14.70 6.59
CA GLN A 104 -3.34 15.82 7.47
C GLN A 104 -2.74 17.00 6.69
N GLU A 105 -1.91 16.74 5.69
CA GLU A 105 -1.35 17.79 4.83
C GLU A 105 -2.45 18.49 4.02
N MET A 106 -3.39 17.74 3.46
CA MET A 106 -4.56 18.30 2.77
C MET A 106 -5.43 19.14 3.70
N ALA A 107 -5.71 18.66 4.91
CA ALA A 107 -6.47 19.41 5.91
C ALA A 107 -5.78 20.73 6.28
N THR A 108 -4.45 20.71 6.44
CA THR A 108 -3.65 21.90 6.75
C THR A 108 -3.69 22.90 5.58
N ALA A 109 -3.52 22.44 4.35
CA ALA A 109 -3.61 23.29 3.16
C ALA A 109 -5.00 23.95 3.04
N ALA A 110 -6.07 23.20 3.28
CA ALA A 110 -7.45 23.71 3.26
C ALA A 110 -7.67 24.78 4.33
N GLN A 111 -7.14 24.60 5.54
CA GLN A 111 -7.21 25.61 6.61
C GLN A 111 -6.48 26.90 6.24
N ILE A 112 -5.28 26.80 5.68
CA ILE A 112 -4.51 27.97 5.22
C ILE A 112 -5.27 28.69 4.11
N GLN A 113 -5.79 27.96 3.12
CA GLN A 113 -6.59 28.53 2.04
C GLN A 113 -7.81 29.28 2.60
N GLN A 114 -8.55 28.67 3.54
CA GLN A 114 -9.70 29.30 4.18
C GLN A 114 -9.33 30.56 4.98
N ALA A 115 -8.21 30.55 5.70
CA ALA A 115 -7.75 31.72 6.45
C ALA A 115 -7.27 32.87 5.54
N LEU A 116 -6.79 32.55 4.34
CA LEU A 116 -6.40 33.53 3.32
C LEU A 116 -7.57 34.01 2.46
N LEU A 117 -8.74 33.36 2.53
CA LEU A 117 -9.94 33.85 1.88
C LEU A 117 -10.33 35.18 2.54
N PRO A 118 -10.33 36.30 1.78
CA PRO A 118 -10.73 37.56 2.36
C PRO A 118 -12.21 37.48 2.71
N THR A 119 -12.56 37.76 3.97
CA THR A 119 -13.90 38.16 4.37
C THR A 119 -14.19 39.49 3.68
N ARG A 120 -14.54 39.45 2.40
CA ARG A 120 -14.92 40.64 1.63
C ARG A 120 -16.31 41.05 2.06
N ASN A 121 -16.36 41.72 3.20
CA ASN A 121 -17.31 42.80 3.37
C ASN A 121 -16.56 44.10 3.05
N ARG A 122 -16.76 44.63 1.84
CA ARG A 122 -16.49 46.05 1.60
C ARG A 122 -17.80 46.80 1.78
N ALA A 123 -18.06 47.22 3.02
CA ALA A 123 -19.10 48.19 3.33
C ALA A 123 -18.60 49.57 2.93
N GLY A 124 -19.03 50.06 1.76
CA GLY A 124 -18.89 51.46 1.38
C GLY A 124 -20.10 52.25 1.85
N ALA A 125 -19.97 53.57 2.02
CA ALA A 125 -21.05 54.46 2.49
C ALA A 125 -22.36 54.37 1.68
N PHE A 126 -22.35 53.78 0.47
CA PHE A 126 -23.49 53.69 -0.44
C PHE A 126 -23.78 52.27 -0.95
N PHE A 127 -22.93 51.27 -0.64
CA PHE A 127 -23.03 49.91 -1.18
C PHE A 127 -22.44 48.85 -0.27
N ASP A 128 -23.13 47.71 -0.21
CA ASP A 128 -22.60 46.45 0.33
C ASP A 128 -22.29 45.50 -0.83
N ALA A 129 -21.01 45.18 -1.02
CA ALA A 129 -20.56 44.26 -2.05
C ALA A 129 -20.08 42.95 -1.43
N ALA A 130 -20.78 41.87 -1.74
CA ALA A 130 -20.32 40.51 -1.47
C ALA A 130 -19.62 39.98 -2.72
N ALA A 131 -18.45 39.39 -2.54
CA ALA A 131 -17.77 38.67 -3.62
C ALA A 131 -17.79 37.18 -3.27
N GLU A 132 -18.33 36.39 -4.18
CA GLU A 132 -18.31 34.93 -4.11
C GLU A 132 -17.31 34.43 -5.16
N ILE A 133 -16.48 33.47 -4.75
CA ILE A 133 -15.56 32.79 -5.67
C ILE A 133 -16.23 31.49 -6.03
N VAL A 134 -16.59 31.35 -7.31
CA VAL A 134 -17.16 30.12 -7.87
C VAL A 134 -16.09 29.49 -8.77
N GLU A 135 -15.76 28.23 -8.52
CA GLU A 135 -14.97 27.46 -9.48
C GLU A 135 -15.84 27.12 -10.70
N SER A 136 -15.43 27.62 -11.85
CA SER A 136 -16.04 27.25 -13.12
C SER A 136 -14.94 26.92 -14.13
N GLY A 137 -14.81 25.64 -14.46
CA GLY A 137 -13.90 25.15 -15.50
C GLY A 137 -12.41 25.42 -15.25
N GLY A 138 -11.91 25.22 -14.02
CA GLY A 138 -10.48 25.33 -13.71
C GLY A 138 -9.91 26.76 -13.67
N LYS A 139 -10.76 27.79 -13.67
CA LYS A 139 -10.39 29.17 -13.38
C LYS A 139 -11.18 29.69 -12.17
N LEU A 140 -10.48 30.33 -11.24
CA LEU A 140 -11.07 31.09 -10.14
C LEU A 140 -11.64 32.40 -10.70
N VAL A 141 -12.96 32.50 -10.79
CA VAL A 141 -13.65 33.73 -11.24
C VAL A 141 -14.28 34.42 -10.03
N SER A 142 -13.92 35.69 -9.83
CA SER A 142 -14.50 36.54 -8.78
C SER A 142 -15.77 37.20 -9.30
N SER A 143 -16.95 36.66 -8.98
CA SER A 143 -18.22 37.36 -9.23
C SER A 143 -18.53 38.29 -8.06
N VAL A 144 -18.68 39.59 -8.34
CA VAL A 144 -19.10 40.60 -7.35
C VAL A 144 -20.58 40.87 -7.56
N SER A 145 -21.40 40.52 -6.57
CA SER A 145 -22.84 40.83 -6.57
C SER A 145 -23.10 41.98 -5.61
N CYS A 146 -23.80 43.01 -6.08
CA CYS A 146 -24.15 44.18 -5.28
C CYS A 146 -25.44 43.85 -4.50
N VAL A 147 -25.35 43.77 -3.17
CA VAL A 147 -26.45 43.26 -2.33
C VAL A 147 -27.39 44.39 -1.89
N ARG A 148 -26.94 45.65 -1.90
CA ARG A 148 -27.79 46.82 -1.63
C ARG A 148 -27.22 48.11 -2.21
N CYS A 149 -28.01 48.82 -3.02
CA CYS A 149 -27.74 50.17 -3.52
C CYS A 149 -28.49 51.17 -2.64
N GLY A 150 -27.78 51.99 -1.86
CA GLY A 150 -28.40 53.06 -1.06
C GLY A 150 -28.51 54.35 -1.87
N GLU A 151 -29.73 54.83 -2.12
CA GLU A 151 -29.98 56.15 -2.71
C GLU A 151 -29.44 57.27 -1.80
N ALA A 152 -28.52 58.06 -2.33
CA ALA A 152 -27.97 59.23 -1.65
C ALA A 152 -29.09 60.27 -1.41
N ARG A 153 -29.61 60.36 -0.19
CA ARG A 153 -30.36 61.54 0.24
C ARG A 153 -29.35 62.60 0.67
N GLY A 154 -29.10 63.55 -0.23
CA GLY A 154 -28.38 64.77 0.07
C GLY A 154 -29.28 65.82 0.73
N SER A 155 -28.64 66.55 1.66
CA SER A 155 -29.03 67.79 2.36
C SER A 155 -30.14 67.75 3.41
#